data_AF-A0A6V8P9R9-F1
#
_entry.id   AF-A0A6V8P9R9-F1
#
_cell.length_a   1.000
_cell.length_b   1.000
_cell.length_c   1.000
_cell.angle_alpha   90.00
_cell.angle_beta   90.00
_cell.angle_gamma   90.00
#
_symmetry.space_group_name_H-M   'P 1'
#
loop_
_entity.id
_entity.type
_entity.pdbx_description
1 polymer ?
#
loop_
_entity_poly.entity_id
_entity_poly.type
_entity_poly.pdbx_seq_one_letter_code
_entity_poly.pdbx_strand_id
1 'polypeptide(L)'
;MAREAAAVAGSEATLFFQSLDEGGAEMWSRWDMQDHPPDLLITNYSMLNIMLMRSFEAGIFDQTRAWIATDRSHVFHLVVDELHTYRGMPGTEVAYLLRVLLDRLGLTPDSEQLRIIAASASLESGSNGLKYLQSFFGRDRSRFTVVGGTTTPPNPAALSVCATFASAFRDFGCAVQDNTDNLTEPTRALAEAVGVNPADGESSRVLREVVLRSMAGEALRVACQINLLPQMTVGTSQMFVFKDECPSLDSHVSFLT
;
A
#
# COMPACT_ATOMS: atom_id res chain seq x y z
N MET A 1 -3.12 -4.32 22.44
CA MET A 1 -3.11 -2.96 21.85
C MET A 1 -2.54 -1.90 22.80
N ALA A 2 -3.25 -1.40 23.82
CA ALA A 2 -2.72 -0.28 24.65
C ALA A 2 -1.35 -0.56 25.32
N ARG A 3 -1.13 -1.79 25.78
CA ARG A 3 0.14 -2.23 26.38
C ARG A 3 1.28 -2.39 25.37
N GLU A 4 0.95 -2.71 24.12
CA GLU A 4 1.91 -2.87 23.02
C GLU A 4 2.28 -1.51 22.43
N ALA A 5 1.31 -0.60 22.28
CA ALA A 5 1.53 0.79 21.89
C ALA A 5 2.47 1.52 22.87
N ALA A 6 2.31 1.26 24.18
CA ALA A 6 3.22 1.79 25.20
C ALA A 6 4.64 1.19 25.11
N ALA A 7 4.78 -0.06 24.64
CA ALA A 7 6.08 -0.72 24.50
C ALA A 7 6.89 -0.22 23.30
N VAL A 8 6.23 0.31 22.27
CA VAL A 8 6.89 0.85 21.07
C VAL A 8 7.05 2.37 21.10
N ALA A 9 6.51 3.05 22.11
CA ALA A 9 6.52 4.51 22.23
C ALA A 9 7.95 5.08 22.13
N GLY A 10 8.17 5.97 21.15
CA GLY A 10 9.49 6.58 20.90
C GLY A 10 10.36 5.85 19.87
N SER A 11 9.87 4.75 19.28
CA SER A 11 10.47 4.08 18.13
C SER A 11 9.67 4.32 16.85
N GLU A 12 10.25 4.04 15.68
CA GLU A 12 9.52 4.06 14.39
C GLU A 12 8.29 3.15 14.41
N ALA A 13 8.30 2.10 15.23
CA ALA A 13 7.19 1.18 15.35
C ALA A 13 5.91 1.83 15.95
N THR A 14 6.02 3.02 16.55
CA THR A 14 4.85 3.80 17.00
C THR A 14 3.92 4.15 15.85
N LEU A 15 4.44 4.32 14.62
CA LEU A 15 3.65 4.66 13.43
C LEU A 15 2.66 3.56 13.01
N PHE A 16 2.86 2.31 13.45
CA PHE A 16 1.93 1.21 13.17
C PHE A 16 0.74 1.17 14.11
N PHE A 17 0.71 2.03 15.13
CA PHE A 17 -0.39 2.13 16.08
C PHE A 17 -1.15 3.44 15.88
N GLN A 18 -2.48 3.36 16.03
CA GLN A 18 -3.33 4.54 16.01
C GLN A 18 -2.95 5.47 17.17
N SER A 19 -2.50 6.68 16.85
CA SER A 19 -2.26 7.72 17.86
C SER A 19 -3.56 8.50 18.08
N LEU A 20 -3.99 8.58 19.35
CA LEU A 20 -5.18 9.32 19.74
C LEU A 20 -4.89 10.75 20.23
N ASP A 21 -3.65 11.21 20.08
CA ASP A 21 -3.18 12.47 20.63
C ASP A 21 -3.24 13.59 19.59
N GLU A 22 -3.01 14.84 20.02
CA GLU A 22 -3.06 16.06 19.19
C GLU A 22 -2.10 16.06 17.97
N GLY A 23 -1.18 15.09 17.89
CA GLY A 23 -0.27 14.89 16.75
C GLY A 23 -0.64 13.73 15.82
N GLY A 24 -1.81 13.10 15.99
CA GLY A 24 -2.28 12.03 15.13
C GLY A 24 -2.60 12.50 13.71
N ALA A 25 -2.20 11.73 12.70
CA ALA A 25 -2.45 12.06 11.29
C ALA A 25 -3.89 11.71 10.82
N GLU A 26 -4.69 11.04 11.66
CA GLU A 26 -6.03 10.56 11.29
C GLU A 26 -7.13 11.51 11.80
N MET A 27 -8.09 11.83 10.93
CA MET A 27 -9.31 12.55 11.32
C MET A 27 -10.42 11.54 11.67
N TRP A 28 -10.99 11.60 12.88
CA TRP A 28 -12.02 10.63 13.29
C TRP A 28 -13.45 11.15 13.18
N SER A 29 -13.63 12.47 13.29
CA SER A 29 -14.93 13.10 13.19
C SER A 29 -15.25 13.37 11.73
N ARG A 30 -16.42 12.89 11.29
CA ARG A 30 -16.94 13.19 9.94
C ARG A 30 -17.23 14.68 9.76
N TRP A 31 -17.63 15.35 10.83
CA TRP A 31 -17.90 16.78 10.82
C TRP A 31 -16.60 17.55 10.59
N ASP A 32 -15.53 17.15 11.26
CA ASP A 32 -14.22 17.78 11.12
C ASP A 32 -13.70 17.59 9.68
N MET A 33 -13.88 16.41 9.08
CA MET A 33 -13.53 16.18 7.67
C MET A 33 -14.37 17.01 6.68
N GLN A 34 -15.62 17.34 7.04
CA GLN A 34 -16.50 18.17 6.20
C GLN A 34 -16.11 19.65 6.27
N ASP A 35 -15.79 20.12 7.47
CA ASP A 35 -15.37 21.50 7.72
C ASP A 35 -13.94 21.76 7.24
N HIS A 36 -13.03 20.80 7.49
CA HIS A 36 -11.63 20.81 7.09
C HIS A 36 -11.35 19.55 6.25
N PRO A 37 -11.38 19.66 4.91
CA PRO A 37 -11.16 18.52 4.03
C PRO A 37 -9.80 17.88 4.32
N PRO A 38 -9.72 16.54 4.49
CA PRO A 38 -8.46 15.87 4.74
C PRO A 38 -7.52 15.99 3.52
N ASP A 39 -6.21 16.07 3.77
CA ASP A 39 -5.20 16.10 2.70
C ASP A 39 -5.13 14.78 1.94
N LEU A 40 -5.37 13.65 2.65
CA LEU A 40 -5.50 12.31 2.10
C LEU A 40 -6.89 11.76 2.40
N LEU A 41 -7.71 11.63 1.36
CA LEU A 41 -9.03 11.00 1.45
C LEU A 41 -8.97 9.58 0.87
N ILE A 42 -9.22 8.59 1.72
CA ILE A 42 -9.35 7.19 1.32
C ILE A 42 -10.83 6.84 1.30
N THR A 43 -11.36 6.45 0.14
CA THR A 43 -12.78 6.16 -0.01
C THR A 43 -13.01 5.08 -1.05
N ASN A 44 -14.20 4.48 -1.08
CA ASN A 44 -14.61 3.57 -2.13
C ASN A 44 -15.43 4.35 -3.19
N TYR A 45 -15.46 3.91 -4.45
CA TYR A 45 -16.27 4.51 -5.52
C TYR A 45 -17.75 4.65 -5.12
N SER A 46 -18.31 3.68 -4.39
CA SER A 46 -19.70 3.75 -3.89
C SER A 46 -19.91 4.92 -2.94
N MET A 47 -18.96 5.13 -2.02
CA MET A 47 -19.03 6.23 -1.05
C MET A 47 -18.73 7.57 -1.75
N LEU A 48 -17.76 7.62 -2.66
CA LEU A 48 -17.46 8.78 -3.49
C LEU A 48 -18.69 9.24 -4.29
N ASN A 49 -19.43 8.31 -4.90
CA ASN A 49 -20.65 8.62 -5.63
C ASN A 49 -21.71 9.25 -4.72
N ILE A 50 -21.89 8.71 -3.51
CA ILE A 50 -22.80 9.29 -2.52
C ILE A 50 -22.33 10.70 -2.09
N MET A 51 -21.03 10.89 -1.84
CA MET A 51 -20.46 12.18 -1.44
C MET A 51 -20.67 13.26 -2.51
N LEU A 52 -20.51 12.91 -3.80
CA LEU A 52 -20.72 13.86 -4.90
C LEU A 52 -22.18 14.32 -5.04
N MET A 53 -23.14 13.52 -4.57
CA MET A 53 -24.56 13.85 -4.64
C MET A 53 -25.09 14.58 -3.40
N ARG A 54 -24.44 14.45 -2.24
CA ARG A 54 -24.93 15.00 -0.97
C ARG A 54 -24.38 16.40 -0.72
N SER A 55 -25.23 17.28 -0.19
CA SER A 55 -24.85 18.64 0.17
C SER A 55 -23.90 18.70 1.37
N PHE A 56 -23.97 17.73 2.29
CA PHE A 56 -23.12 17.70 3.49
C PHE A 56 -21.63 17.56 3.14
N GLU A 57 -21.30 16.73 2.16
CA GLU A 57 -19.92 16.52 1.72
C GLU A 57 -19.50 17.48 0.59
N ALA A 58 -20.39 18.38 0.15
CA ALA A 58 -20.08 19.36 -0.90
C ALA A 58 -18.92 20.28 -0.52
N GLY A 59 -18.81 20.64 0.77
CA GLY A 59 -17.73 21.48 1.30
C GLY A 59 -16.33 20.90 1.03
N ILE A 60 -16.19 19.57 1.06
CA ILE A 60 -14.92 18.89 0.76
C ILE A 60 -14.44 19.23 -0.65
N PHE A 61 -15.33 19.11 -1.63
CA PHE A 61 -14.99 19.34 -3.03
C PHE A 61 -14.85 20.83 -3.35
N ASP A 62 -15.69 21.69 -2.76
CA ASP A 62 -15.65 23.13 -3.02
C ASP A 62 -14.38 23.78 -2.45
N GLN A 63 -13.96 23.38 -1.26
CA GLN A 63 -12.70 23.82 -0.66
C GLN A 63 -11.48 23.27 -1.43
N THR A 64 -11.52 22.00 -1.85
CA THR A 64 -10.46 21.41 -2.69
C THR A 64 -10.33 22.13 -4.02
N ARG A 65 -11.44 22.46 -4.69
CA ARG A 65 -11.45 23.25 -5.92
C ARG A 65 -10.87 24.64 -5.72
N ALA A 66 -11.26 25.33 -4.66
CA ALA A 66 -10.72 26.65 -4.34
C ALA A 66 -9.21 26.60 -4.13
N TRP A 67 -8.73 25.56 -3.43
CA TRP A 67 -7.30 25.33 -3.24
C TRP A 67 -6.56 25.08 -4.58
N ILE A 68 -7.06 24.20 -5.45
CA ILE A 68 -6.48 23.95 -6.79
C ILE A 68 -6.40 25.27 -7.59
N ALA A 69 -7.44 26.11 -7.50
CA ALA A 69 -7.50 27.36 -8.22
C ALA A 69 -6.56 28.45 -7.68
N THR A 70 -6.07 28.32 -6.44
CA THR A 70 -5.24 29.33 -5.76
C THR A 70 -3.84 29.40 -6.36
N ASP A 71 -3.22 28.26 -6.67
CA ASP A 71 -1.90 28.21 -7.29
C ASP A 71 -1.87 27.11 -8.37
N ARG A 72 -1.22 27.42 -9.50
CA ARG A 72 -0.95 26.47 -10.59
C ARG A 72 0.03 25.37 -10.17
N SER A 73 0.82 25.60 -9.12
CA SER A 73 1.73 24.61 -8.54
C SER A 73 0.99 23.49 -7.81
N HIS A 74 -0.24 23.72 -7.36
CA HIS A 74 -1.04 22.73 -6.64
C HIS A 74 -1.45 21.59 -7.57
N VAL A 75 -1.13 20.36 -7.16
CA VAL A 75 -1.43 19.14 -7.91
C VAL A 75 -2.39 18.25 -7.12
N PHE A 76 -3.52 17.94 -7.73
CA PHE A 76 -4.46 16.95 -7.25
C PHE A 76 -4.05 15.55 -7.72
N HIS A 77 -3.91 14.63 -6.78
CA HIS A 77 -3.53 13.25 -7.08
C HIS A 77 -4.74 12.34 -6.95
N LEU A 78 -5.06 11.64 -8.04
CA LEU A 78 -6.07 10.59 -8.09
C LEU A 78 -5.37 9.24 -8.16
N VAL A 79 -5.53 8.42 -7.11
CA VAL A 79 -4.99 7.07 -7.05
C VAL A 79 -6.11 6.04 -7.12
N VAL A 80 -6.05 5.18 -8.14
CA VAL A 80 -7.01 4.11 -8.36
C VAL A 80 -6.33 2.77 -8.12
N ASP A 81 -6.72 2.09 -7.06
CA ASP A 81 -6.26 0.74 -6.80
C ASP A 81 -7.08 -0.29 -7.60
N GLU A 82 -6.49 -1.45 -7.83
CA GLU A 82 -7.10 -2.60 -8.48
C GLU A 82 -7.85 -2.30 -9.77
N LEU A 83 -7.23 -1.49 -10.64
CA LEU A 83 -7.82 -1.04 -11.90
C LEU A 83 -8.33 -2.21 -12.76
N HIS A 84 -7.70 -3.38 -12.66
CA HIS A 84 -8.09 -4.58 -13.38
C HIS A 84 -9.51 -5.09 -13.06
N THR A 85 -10.06 -4.72 -11.90
CA THR A 85 -11.42 -5.05 -11.46
C THR A 85 -12.47 -4.19 -12.16
N TYR A 86 -12.10 -3.02 -12.67
CA TYR A 86 -12.99 -2.05 -13.31
C TYR A 86 -13.07 -2.26 -14.83
N ARG A 87 -13.55 -3.43 -15.25
CA ARG A 87 -13.79 -3.78 -16.66
C ARG A 87 -15.29 -3.93 -16.96
N GLY A 88 -15.67 -3.74 -18.22
CA GLY A 88 -17.05 -3.88 -18.67
C GLY A 88 -17.98 -2.78 -18.14
N MET A 89 -19.21 -3.16 -17.76
CA MET A 89 -20.25 -2.23 -17.28
C MET A 89 -19.83 -1.48 -16.00
N PRO A 90 -19.37 -2.14 -14.90
CA PRO A 90 -18.94 -1.44 -13.70
C PRO A 90 -17.77 -0.48 -13.95
N GLY A 91 -16.85 -0.85 -14.85
CA GLY A 91 -15.74 0.02 -15.23
C GLY A 91 -16.18 1.32 -15.90
N THR A 92 -17.27 1.29 -16.67
CA THR A 92 -17.82 2.47 -17.33
C THR A 92 -18.46 3.42 -16.33
N GLU A 93 -19.16 2.89 -15.33
CA GLU A 93 -19.75 3.70 -14.24
C GLU A 93 -18.67 4.40 -13.43
N VAL A 94 -17.61 3.69 -13.04
CA VAL A 94 -16.47 4.29 -12.31
C VAL A 94 -15.76 5.32 -13.18
N ALA A 95 -15.54 5.04 -14.45
CA ALA A 95 -14.93 5.99 -15.39
C ALA A 95 -15.78 7.26 -15.55
N TYR A 96 -17.10 7.16 -15.53
CA TYR A 96 -17.99 8.33 -15.54
C TYR A 96 -17.95 9.09 -14.21
N LEU A 97 -17.98 8.38 -13.09
CA LEU A 97 -17.86 8.95 -11.75
C LEU A 97 -16.59 9.80 -11.60
N LEU A 98 -15.45 9.30 -12.09
CA LEU A 98 -14.19 10.04 -12.08
C LEU A 98 -14.27 11.32 -12.91
N ARG A 99 -14.96 11.32 -14.06
CA ARG A 99 -15.16 12.53 -14.87
C ARG A 99 -16.02 13.56 -14.12
N VAL A 100 -17.07 13.11 -13.44
CA VAL A 100 -17.91 13.98 -12.59
C VAL A 100 -17.11 14.56 -11.42
N LEU A 101 -16.23 13.77 -10.80
CA LEU A 101 -15.32 14.26 -9.77
C LEU A 101 -14.39 15.36 -10.31
N LEU A 102 -13.73 15.12 -11.45
CA LEU A 102 -12.82 16.10 -12.05
C LEU A 102 -13.56 17.39 -12.42
N ASP A 103 -14.75 17.29 -13.01
CA ASP A 103 -15.60 18.44 -13.32
C ASP A 103 -15.98 19.23 -12.05
N ARG A 104 -16.37 18.53 -10.98
CA ARG A 104 -16.69 19.15 -9.68
C ARG A 104 -15.49 19.89 -9.09
N LEU A 105 -14.28 19.39 -9.29
CA LEU A 105 -13.02 20.01 -8.88
C LEU A 105 -12.52 21.09 -9.86
N GLY A 106 -13.19 21.30 -10.99
CA GLY A 106 -12.79 22.26 -12.02
C GLY A 106 -11.56 21.84 -12.82
N LEU A 107 -11.27 20.54 -12.87
CA LEU A 107 -10.14 19.96 -13.60
C LEU A 107 -10.60 19.30 -14.90
N THR A 108 -9.76 19.39 -15.92
CA THR A 108 -9.90 18.58 -17.13
C THR A 108 -9.02 17.33 -17.03
N PRO A 109 -9.35 16.22 -17.73
CA PRO A 109 -8.52 15.00 -17.72
C PRO A 109 -7.06 15.23 -18.11
N ASP A 110 -6.79 16.21 -18.98
CA ASP A 110 -5.45 16.56 -19.44
C ASP A 110 -4.80 17.73 -18.65
N SER A 111 -5.41 18.17 -17.54
CA SER A 111 -4.86 19.23 -16.69
C SER A 111 -3.46 18.87 -16.17
N GLU A 112 -2.57 19.86 -16.13
CA GLU A 112 -1.23 19.77 -15.52
C GLU A 112 -1.31 19.67 -13.99
N GLN A 113 -2.38 20.19 -13.40
CA GLN A 113 -2.67 20.11 -11.96
C GLN A 113 -3.30 18.77 -11.56
N LEU A 114 -3.37 17.79 -12.48
CA LEU A 114 -3.91 16.46 -12.23
C LEU A 114 -2.82 15.40 -12.43
N ARG A 115 -2.57 14.60 -11.39
CA ARG A 115 -1.72 13.42 -11.44
C ARG A 115 -2.54 12.16 -11.16
N ILE A 116 -2.41 11.18 -12.04
CA ILE A 116 -3.14 9.91 -11.93
C ILE A 116 -2.14 8.79 -11.68
N ILE A 117 -2.38 8.02 -10.63
CA ILE A 117 -1.62 6.81 -10.30
C ILE A 117 -2.62 5.66 -10.28
N ALA A 118 -2.30 4.54 -10.91
CA ALA A 118 -3.18 3.38 -10.91
C ALA A 118 -2.39 2.10 -10.72
N ALA A 119 -2.87 1.23 -9.83
CA ALA A 119 -2.32 -0.10 -9.62
C ALA A 119 -3.19 -1.15 -10.33
N SER A 120 -2.55 -2.16 -10.91
CA SER A 120 -3.25 -3.21 -11.66
C SER A 120 -2.44 -4.49 -11.73
N ALA A 121 -3.03 -5.60 -11.28
CA ALA A 121 -2.40 -6.91 -11.33
C ALA A 121 -2.36 -7.53 -12.75
N SER A 122 -3.28 -7.15 -13.64
CA SER A 122 -3.46 -7.80 -14.94
C SER A 122 -3.70 -6.82 -16.10
N LEU A 123 -3.09 -5.63 -16.04
CA LEU A 123 -3.15 -4.72 -17.18
C LEU A 123 -2.42 -5.34 -18.37
N GLU A 124 -3.09 -5.43 -19.51
CA GLU A 124 -2.47 -5.89 -20.75
C GLU A 124 -1.30 -4.96 -21.11
N SER A 125 -0.12 -5.54 -21.36
CA SER A 125 1.04 -4.76 -21.79
C SER A 125 0.84 -4.22 -23.22
N GLY A 126 1.42 -3.06 -23.50
CA GLY A 126 1.42 -2.47 -24.84
C GLY A 126 0.17 -1.66 -25.18
N SER A 127 -0.21 -1.65 -26.47
CA SER A 127 -1.18 -0.69 -26.99
C SER A 127 -2.61 -0.85 -26.46
N ASN A 128 -3.03 -2.07 -26.11
CA ASN A 128 -4.38 -2.33 -25.61
C ASN A 128 -4.56 -1.81 -24.17
N GLY A 129 -3.58 -2.03 -23.28
CA GLY A 129 -3.62 -1.47 -21.93
C GLY A 129 -3.67 0.05 -21.96
N LEU A 130 -2.88 0.69 -22.82
CA LEU A 130 -2.90 2.15 -23.00
C LEU A 130 -4.24 2.67 -23.56
N LYS A 131 -4.88 1.95 -24.49
CA LYS A 131 -6.22 2.29 -24.98
C LYS A 131 -7.29 2.17 -23.89
N TYR A 132 -7.17 1.16 -23.04
CA TYR A 132 -8.04 0.99 -21.88
C TYR A 132 -7.87 2.16 -20.90
N LEU A 133 -6.63 2.52 -20.54
CA LEU A 133 -6.34 3.66 -19.67
C LEU A 133 -6.88 4.98 -20.25
N GLN A 134 -6.66 5.23 -21.55
CA GLN A 134 -7.20 6.40 -22.24
C GLN A 134 -8.73 6.45 -22.15
N SER A 135 -9.40 5.32 -22.40
CA SER A 135 -10.87 5.26 -22.33
C SER A 135 -11.40 5.42 -20.91
N PHE A 136 -10.72 4.82 -19.93
CA PHE A 136 -11.12 4.85 -18.53
C PHE A 136 -10.97 6.24 -17.91
N PHE A 137 -9.78 6.83 -18.01
CA PHE A 137 -9.50 8.14 -17.42
C PHE A 137 -9.88 9.33 -18.31
N GLY A 138 -10.12 9.08 -19.61
CA GLY A 138 -10.39 10.16 -20.57
C GLY A 138 -9.17 11.06 -20.84
N ARG A 139 -7.97 10.60 -20.52
CA ARG A 139 -6.68 11.32 -20.67
C ARG A 139 -5.88 10.74 -21.82
N ASP A 140 -5.09 11.56 -22.50
CA ASP A 140 -4.30 11.09 -23.64
C ASP A 140 -3.34 9.94 -23.26
N ARG A 141 -3.26 8.92 -24.13
CA ARG A 141 -2.46 7.71 -23.85
C ARG A 141 -0.96 7.97 -23.73
N SER A 142 -0.45 9.03 -24.37
CA SER A 142 0.97 9.40 -24.32
C SER A 142 1.39 9.92 -22.95
N ARG A 143 0.43 10.28 -22.09
CA ARG A 143 0.67 10.72 -20.72
C ARG A 143 0.76 9.58 -19.71
N PHE A 144 0.50 8.34 -20.12
CA PHE A 144 0.62 7.17 -19.25
C PHE A 144 1.95 6.45 -19.47
N THR A 145 2.61 6.15 -18.36
CA THR A 145 3.76 5.25 -18.31
C THR A 145 3.35 4.02 -17.51
N VAL A 146 3.49 2.83 -18.11
CA VAL A 146 3.20 1.56 -17.44
C VAL A 146 4.50 1.02 -16.85
N VAL A 147 4.56 0.95 -15.53
CA VAL A 147 5.68 0.33 -14.81
C VAL A 147 5.27 -1.10 -14.46
N GLY A 148 5.88 -2.07 -15.16
CA GLY A 148 5.64 -3.50 -14.93
C GLY A 148 6.62 -4.10 -13.93
N GLY A 149 6.18 -5.16 -13.25
CA GLY A 149 7.05 -6.02 -12.43
C GLY A 149 7.24 -7.38 -13.09
N THR A 150 8.42 -8.00 -12.90
CA THR A 150 8.65 -9.39 -13.26
C THR A 150 8.41 -10.29 -12.07
N THR A 151 7.53 -11.29 -12.21
CA THR A 151 7.34 -12.30 -11.17
C THR A 151 8.53 -13.26 -11.15
N THR A 152 9.23 -13.34 -10.03
CA THR A 152 10.27 -14.36 -9.83
C THR A 152 9.63 -15.60 -9.24
N PRO A 153 9.61 -16.76 -9.91
CA PRO A 153 9.08 -17.99 -9.32
C PRO A 153 9.90 -18.33 -8.08
N PRO A 154 9.28 -18.84 -6.99
CA PRO A 154 10.02 -19.20 -5.80
C PRO A 154 10.90 -20.41 -6.10
N ASN A 155 12.04 -20.49 -5.42
CA ASN A 155 12.98 -21.58 -5.64
C ASN A 155 12.44 -22.91 -5.04
N PRO A 156 12.14 -23.94 -5.85
CA PRO A 156 11.56 -25.20 -5.34
C PRO A 156 12.50 -25.94 -4.38
N ALA A 157 13.81 -25.71 -4.45
CA ALA A 157 14.79 -26.29 -3.52
C ALA A 157 14.80 -25.60 -2.14
N ALA A 158 14.13 -24.45 -1.98
CA ALA A 158 14.13 -23.73 -0.71
C ALA A 158 13.50 -24.53 0.43
N LEU A 159 12.46 -25.33 0.14
CA LEU A 159 11.82 -26.18 1.13
C LEU A 159 12.79 -27.22 1.71
N SER A 160 13.58 -27.90 0.87
CA SER A 160 14.54 -28.92 1.33
C SER A 160 15.71 -28.30 2.09
N VAL A 161 16.21 -27.15 1.63
CA VAL A 161 17.26 -26.39 2.33
C VAL A 161 16.76 -25.94 3.71
N CYS A 162 15.61 -25.28 3.79
CA CYS A 162 15.05 -24.80 5.04
C CYS A 162 14.70 -25.94 6.02
N ALA A 163 14.21 -27.08 5.51
CA ALA A 163 13.90 -28.25 6.33
C ALA A 163 15.12 -28.81 7.07
N THR A 164 16.33 -28.61 6.54
CA THR A 164 17.58 -29.04 7.21
C THR A 164 17.81 -28.30 8.54
N PHE A 165 17.22 -27.11 8.70
CA PHE A 165 17.32 -26.28 9.90
C PHE A 165 16.07 -26.37 10.81
N ALA A 166 15.17 -27.31 10.57
CA ALA A 166 13.88 -27.39 11.28
C ALA A 166 14.01 -27.55 12.80
N SER A 167 15.03 -28.27 13.29
CA SER A 167 15.30 -28.38 14.72
C SER A 167 15.75 -27.05 15.31
N ALA A 168 16.67 -26.35 14.64
CA ALA A 168 17.16 -25.05 15.08
C ALA A 168 16.04 -24.00 15.18
N PHE A 169 15.12 -23.96 14.21
CA PHE A 169 13.94 -23.08 14.27
C PHE A 169 12.98 -23.45 15.40
N ARG A 170 12.80 -24.74 15.68
CA ARG A 170 11.98 -25.22 16.80
C ARG A 170 12.58 -24.79 18.13
N ASP A 171 13.88 -25.03 18.31
CA ASP A 171 14.60 -24.71 19.54
C ASP A 171 14.60 -23.20 19.81
N PHE A 172 14.79 -22.40 18.76
CA PHE A 172 14.61 -20.95 18.82
C PHE A 172 13.20 -20.56 19.26
N GLY A 173 12.16 -21.15 18.66
CA GLY A 173 10.77 -20.87 19.01
C GLY A 173 10.45 -21.19 20.48
N CYS A 174 10.93 -22.32 21.00
CA CYS A 174 10.79 -22.66 22.41
C CYS A 174 11.52 -21.65 23.31
N ALA A 175 12.76 -21.31 23.00
CA ALA A 175 13.55 -20.39 23.80
C ALA A 175 12.95 -18.97 23.88
N VAL A 176 12.36 -18.48 22.79
CA VAL A 176 11.67 -17.18 22.77
C VAL A 176 10.34 -17.21 23.54
N GLN A 177 9.62 -18.34 23.51
CA GLN A 177 8.39 -18.51 24.29
C GLN A 177 8.65 -18.57 25.79
N ASP A 178 9.75 -19.20 26.21
CA ASP A 178 10.11 -19.32 27.62
C ASP A 178 10.58 -17.99 28.23
N ASN A 179 11.15 -17.09 27.43
CA ASN A 179 11.57 -15.76 27.87
C ASN A 179 11.46 -14.72 26.75
N THR A 180 10.32 -14.05 26.66
CA THR A 180 10.01 -13.08 25.60
C THR A 180 10.89 -11.82 25.66
N ASP A 181 11.50 -11.52 26.81
CA ASP A 181 12.33 -10.32 27.01
C ASP A 181 13.79 -10.54 26.58
N ASN A 182 14.22 -11.78 26.29
CA ASN A 182 15.59 -12.10 25.88
C ASN A 182 15.65 -12.74 24.49
N LEU A 183 15.88 -11.91 23.47
CA LEU A 183 16.05 -12.35 22.08
C LEU A 183 17.52 -12.61 21.71
N THR A 184 18.48 -12.11 22.47
CA THR A 184 19.90 -12.13 22.08
C THR A 184 20.47 -13.54 22.07
N GLU A 185 20.26 -14.30 23.15
CA GLU A 185 20.79 -15.66 23.28
C GLU A 185 20.12 -16.66 22.32
N PRO A 186 18.77 -16.70 22.19
CA PRO A 186 18.11 -17.54 21.19
C PRO A 186 18.58 -17.22 19.76
N THR A 187 18.72 -15.94 19.43
CA THR A 187 19.19 -15.50 18.11
C THR A 187 20.60 -15.98 17.82
N ARG A 188 21.50 -15.93 18.81
CA ARG A 188 22.89 -16.39 18.68
C ARG A 188 22.97 -17.89 18.43
N ALA A 189 22.19 -18.69 19.17
CA ALA A 189 22.12 -20.14 19.00
C ALA A 189 21.58 -20.54 17.61
N LEU A 190 20.53 -19.85 17.15
CA LEU A 190 19.99 -20.06 15.80
C LEU A 190 20.99 -19.68 14.71
N ALA A 191 21.69 -18.55 14.88
CA ALA A 191 22.72 -18.10 13.93
C ALA A 191 23.84 -19.12 13.78
N GLU A 192 24.34 -19.65 14.90
CA GLU A 192 25.37 -20.70 14.90
C GLU A 192 24.89 -21.97 14.19
N ALA A 193 23.66 -22.42 14.47
CA ALA A 193 23.08 -23.61 13.83
C ALA A 193 22.88 -23.46 12.30
N VAL A 194 22.65 -22.24 11.82
CA VAL A 194 22.54 -21.92 10.37
C VAL A 194 23.91 -21.56 9.76
N GLY A 195 24.95 -21.42 10.58
CA GLY A 195 26.32 -21.09 10.19
C GLY A 195 26.56 -19.60 9.92
N VAL A 196 25.68 -18.72 10.39
CA VAL A 196 25.82 -17.26 10.35
C VAL A 196 26.70 -16.81 11.51
N ASN A 197 27.67 -15.94 11.26
CA ASN A 197 28.50 -15.37 12.33
C ASN A 197 27.69 -14.28 13.07
N PRO A 198 27.41 -14.45 14.38
CA PRO A 198 26.65 -13.46 15.15
C PRO A 198 27.48 -12.25 15.59
N ALA A 199 28.78 -12.19 15.25
CA ALA A 199 29.71 -11.16 15.70
C ALA A 199 29.22 -9.73 15.36
N ASP A 200 28.72 -9.06 16.39
CA ASP A 200 28.41 -7.62 16.50
C ASP A 200 27.16 -7.08 15.80
N GLY A 201 26.19 -7.94 15.47
CA GLY A 201 24.87 -7.51 14.98
C GLY A 201 23.83 -7.39 16.09
N GLU A 202 22.99 -6.36 16.07
CA GLU A 202 21.69 -6.38 16.77
C GLU A 202 20.90 -7.64 16.35
N SER A 203 20.10 -8.20 17.28
CA SER A 203 19.35 -9.44 17.03
C SER A 203 18.51 -9.39 15.74
N SER A 204 17.95 -8.23 15.40
CA SER A 204 17.21 -7.98 14.15
C SER A 204 18.06 -8.26 12.89
N ARG A 205 19.31 -7.77 12.87
CA ARG A 205 20.24 -7.93 11.75
C ARG A 205 20.72 -9.37 11.62
N VAL A 206 20.98 -10.04 12.74
CA VAL A 206 21.41 -11.44 12.75
C VAL A 206 20.28 -12.35 12.27
N LEU A 207 19.04 -12.14 12.73
CA LEU A 207 17.87 -12.88 12.27
C LEU A 207 17.61 -12.68 10.77
N ARG A 208 17.82 -11.47 10.23
CA ARG A 208 17.72 -11.21 8.79
C ARG A 208 18.69 -12.10 8.01
N GLU A 209 19.94 -12.19 8.44
CA GLU A 209 20.96 -13.00 7.76
C GLU A 209 20.66 -14.51 7.86
N VAL A 210 20.17 -14.96 9.02
CA VAL A 210 19.68 -16.33 9.22
C VAL A 210 18.58 -16.68 8.21
N VAL A 211 17.57 -15.82 8.07
CA VAL A 211 16.43 -16.05 7.16
C VAL A 211 16.89 -16.13 5.70
N LEU A 212 17.84 -15.29 5.29
CA LEU A 212 18.41 -15.32 3.94
C LEU A 212 19.18 -16.62 3.69
N ARG A 213 20.05 -17.02 4.63
CA ARG A 213 20.90 -18.21 4.48
C ARG A 213 20.13 -19.53 4.58
N SER A 214 19.14 -19.61 5.46
CA SER A 214 18.28 -20.80 5.58
C SER A 214 17.26 -20.90 4.44
N MET A 215 17.16 -19.87 3.58
CA MET A 215 16.12 -19.72 2.57
C MET A 215 14.69 -19.78 3.15
N ALA A 216 14.51 -19.42 4.42
CA ALA A 216 13.21 -19.54 5.09
C ALA A 216 12.12 -18.72 4.40
N GLY A 217 12.46 -17.51 3.93
CA GLY A 217 11.53 -16.67 3.15
C GLY A 217 11.10 -17.32 1.83
N GLU A 218 12.04 -17.91 1.09
CA GLU A 218 11.72 -18.64 -0.16
C GLU A 218 10.92 -19.91 0.12
N ALA A 219 11.26 -20.67 1.16
CA ALA A 219 10.54 -21.87 1.57
C ALA A 219 9.08 -21.55 1.90
N LEU A 220 8.83 -20.42 2.57
CA LEU A 220 7.48 -19.91 2.83
C LEU A 220 6.75 -19.56 1.53
N ARG A 221 7.41 -18.86 0.59
CA ARG A 221 6.83 -18.57 -0.74
C ARG A 221 6.43 -19.84 -1.48
N VAL A 222 7.25 -20.91 -1.44
CA VAL A 222 6.89 -22.20 -2.04
C VAL A 222 5.71 -22.85 -1.31
N ALA A 223 5.70 -22.86 0.03
CA ALA A 223 4.62 -23.46 0.81
C ALA A 223 3.26 -22.78 0.53
N CYS A 224 3.26 -21.45 0.39
CA CYS A 224 2.06 -20.68 0.05
C CYS A 224 1.54 -20.93 -1.38
N GLN A 225 2.32 -21.55 -2.28
CA GLN A 225 1.85 -21.90 -3.62
C GLN A 225 1.10 -23.24 -3.68
N ILE A 226 1.30 -24.14 -2.71
CA ILE A 226 0.82 -25.53 -2.79
C ILE A 226 -0.72 -25.65 -2.57
N ASN A 227 -1.43 -24.57 -2.20
CA ASN A 227 -2.85 -24.65 -1.82
C ASN A 227 -3.83 -23.69 -2.54
N LEU A 228 -3.48 -23.10 -3.69
CA LEU A 228 -4.43 -22.30 -4.46
C LEU A 228 -5.30 -23.19 -5.37
N LEU A 229 -6.26 -23.91 -4.77
CA LEU A 229 -7.53 -24.23 -5.45
C LEU A 229 -8.29 -22.91 -5.71
N PRO A 230 -9.09 -22.81 -6.79
CA PRO A 230 -9.59 -21.53 -7.26
C PRO A 230 -10.69 -21.03 -6.33
N GLN A 231 -10.42 -19.98 -5.55
CA GLN A 231 -11.47 -19.32 -4.77
C GLN A 231 -11.35 -17.80 -4.84
N MET A 232 -12.42 -17.27 -5.42
CA MET A 232 -13.22 -16.15 -4.91
C MET A 232 -12.52 -14.80 -4.74
N THR A 233 -12.89 -13.93 -5.68
CA THR A 233 -12.96 -12.47 -5.54
C THR A 233 -13.53 -12.06 -4.19
N VAL A 234 -12.69 -11.46 -3.35
CA VAL A 234 -13.13 -10.61 -2.24
C VAL A 234 -12.79 -9.19 -2.65
N GLY A 235 -13.84 -8.45 -3.04
CA GLY A 235 -13.73 -7.04 -3.41
C GLY A 235 -13.64 -6.19 -2.15
N THR A 236 -12.42 -5.79 -1.80
CA THR A 236 -12.17 -4.61 -0.96
C THR A 236 -11.57 -3.55 -1.87
N SER A 237 -12.38 -2.56 -2.22
CA SER A 237 -12.00 -1.45 -3.11
C SER A 237 -11.63 -0.22 -2.28
N GLN A 238 -10.43 0.30 -2.47
CA GLN A 238 -10.02 1.60 -1.93
C GLN A 238 -9.47 2.48 -3.05
N MET A 239 -9.97 3.70 -3.13
CA MET A 239 -9.51 4.79 -3.99
C MET A 239 -8.88 5.83 -3.05
N PHE A 240 -7.65 6.24 -3.34
CA PHE A 240 -6.91 7.19 -2.52
C PHE A 240 -6.81 8.52 -3.27
N VAL A 241 -7.06 9.62 -2.56
CA VAL A 241 -7.08 10.97 -3.13
C VAL A 241 -6.14 11.83 -2.31
N PHE A 242 -5.13 12.46 -2.95
CA PHE A 242 -4.20 13.36 -2.26
C PHE A 242 -4.31 14.80 -2.78
N LYS A 243 -4.05 15.71 -1.86
CA LYS A 243 -3.85 17.14 -2.06
C LYS A 243 -2.40 17.47 -1.68
N ASP A 244 -1.57 17.90 -2.62
CA ASP A 244 -0.14 18.15 -2.36
C ASP A 244 0.20 19.65 -2.44
N GLU A 245 0.76 20.21 -1.35
CA GLU A 245 1.27 21.58 -1.26
C GLU A 245 2.81 21.67 -1.41
N CYS A 246 3.54 20.58 -1.70
CA CYS A 246 5.00 20.56 -1.63
C CYS A 246 5.71 20.28 -2.99
N PRO A 247 6.68 21.10 -3.44
CA PRO A 247 7.29 20.96 -4.76
C PRO A 247 8.48 19.98 -4.85
N SER A 248 8.60 18.97 -3.98
CA SER A 248 9.73 18.03 -4.06
C SER A 248 9.40 16.60 -3.59
N LEU A 249 8.92 15.78 -4.52
CA LEU A 249 9.01 14.32 -4.43
C LEU A 249 9.95 13.82 -5.53
N ASP A 250 11.24 14.07 -5.33
CA ASP A 250 12.31 13.36 -6.02
C ASP A 250 12.43 11.95 -5.40
N SER A 251 12.28 10.95 -6.26
CA SER A 251 12.81 9.58 -6.15
C SER A 251 12.73 8.90 -4.78
N HIS A 252 11.71 8.04 -4.61
CA HIS A 252 11.74 6.72 -3.95
C HIS A 252 10.38 6.43 -3.29
N VAL A 253 9.35 6.16 -4.11
CA VAL A 253 8.14 5.47 -3.62
C VAL A 253 8.31 3.99 -3.93
N SER A 254 8.81 3.24 -2.95
CA SER A 254 8.82 1.78 -2.98
C SER A 254 7.48 1.28 -2.44
N PHE A 255 6.59 0.84 -3.32
CA PHE A 255 5.41 0.08 -2.91
C PHE A 255 5.87 -1.33 -2.54
N LEU A 256 5.74 -1.69 -1.27
CA LEU A 256 5.77 -3.08 -0.81
C LEU A 256 4.37 -3.66 -1.00
N THR A 257 4.24 -4.58 -1.96
CA THR A 257 3.09 -5.49 -2.09
C THR A 257 3.21 -6.66 -1.15
#